data_AF-A0A6I3UYJ6-F1
#
_entry.id   AF-A0A6I3UYJ6-F1
#
_cell.length_a   1.000
_cell.length_b   1.000
_cell.length_c   1.000
_cell.angle_alpha   90.00
_cell.angle_beta   90.00
_cell.angle_gamma   90.00
#
_symmetry.space_group_name_H-M   'P 1'
#
loop_
_entity.id
_entity.type
_entity.pdbx_description
1 polymer ?
#
loop_
_entity_poly.entity_id
_entity_poly.type
_entity_poly.pdbx_seq_one_letter_code
_entity_poly.pdbx_strand_id
1 'polypeptide(L)'
;KQTISKYEKGIIKVNQDTIFKLADIFGVSIDSFFPSIIEEIATTSPIQSIYDQLTPPRQEKALTYLKKQLLEQKNENIVSENIISLDDYRESKTLPVIGVVTAGNGITQDDNLNMEKCFYADEIPDDYDAIAYVVGNSMEPKIKNGDYLFIKNTPRVDYNT
;
A
#
# COMPACT_ATOMS: atom_id res chain seq x y z
N LYS A 1 31.46 50.99 16.26
CA LYS A 1 30.65 50.35 17.34
C LYS A 1 29.34 49.76 16.80
N GLN A 2 29.36 48.85 15.82
CA GLN A 2 28.10 48.27 15.26
C GLN A 2 28.12 46.75 15.07
N THR A 3 29.29 46.10 15.07
CA THR A 3 29.39 44.65 14.80
C THR A 3 28.96 43.80 16.01
N ILE A 4 29.42 44.17 17.21
CA ILE A 4 29.12 43.45 18.47
C ILE A 4 27.61 43.45 18.74
N SER A 5 26.94 44.60 18.59
CA SER A 5 25.48 44.68 18.77
C SER A 5 24.69 43.85 17.75
N LYS A 6 25.24 43.61 16.55
CA LYS A 6 24.62 42.73 15.55
C LYS A 6 24.84 41.25 15.88
N TYR A 7 25.95 40.90 16.53
CA TYR A 7 26.20 39.55 17.04
C TYR A 7 25.27 39.22 18.20
N GLU A 8 25.13 40.13 19.18
CA GLU A 8 24.20 39.95 20.31
C GLU A 8 22.75 39.77 19.86
N LYS A 9 22.35 40.45 18.77
CA LYS A 9 21.00 40.36 18.20
C LYS A 9 20.83 39.21 17.19
N GLY A 10 21.88 38.42 16.92
CA GLY A 10 21.83 37.32 15.95
C GLY A 10 21.63 37.75 14.48
N ILE A 11 21.81 39.04 14.17
CA ILE A 11 21.59 39.61 12.82
C ILE A 11 22.69 39.18 11.85
N ILE A 12 23.90 38.95 12.37
CA ILE A 12 25.06 38.49 11.58
C ILE A 12 25.67 37.28 12.29
N LYS A 13 25.97 36.22 11.53
CA LYS A 13 26.67 35.04 12.05
C LYS A 13 28.13 35.39 12.35
N VAL A 14 28.60 34.97 13.52
CA VAL A 14 29.99 35.11 13.94
C VAL A 14 30.82 34.01 13.28
N ASN A 15 32.03 34.32 12.79
CA ASN A 15 32.93 33.29 12.26
C ASN A 15 33.45 32.41 13.39
N GLN A 16 33.73 31.14 13.09
CA GLN A 16 34.19 30.18 14.10
C GLN A 16 35.47 30.65 14.82
N ASP A 17 36.45 31.20 14.08
CA ASP A 17 37.69 31.76 14.65
C ASP A 17 37.45 32.89 15.65
N THR A 18 36.40 33.69 15.42
CA THR A 18 36.03 34.77 16.34
C THR A 18 35.33 34.26 17.59
N ILE A 19 34.60 33.13 17.50
CA ILE A 19 33.99 32.48 18.68
C ILE A 19 35.08 31.91 19.60
N PHE A 20 36.09 31.23 19.04
CA PHE A 20 37.21 30.71 19.82
C PHE A 20 37.97 31.82 20.55
N LYS A 21 38.28 32.92 19.86
CA LYS A 21 38.94 34.07 20.49
C LYS A 21 38.09 34.69 21.61
N LEU A 22 36.77 34.76 21.44
CA LEU A 22 35.88 35.26 22.49
C LEU A 22 35.87 34.30 23.69
N ALA A 23 35.80 32.98 23.46
CA ALA A 23 35.88 31.99 24.52
C ALA A 23 37.17 32.10 25.34
N ASP A 24 38.32 32.27 24.67
CA ASP A 24 39.62 32.49 25.34
C ASP A 24 39.64 33.79 26.15
N ILE A 25 39.09 34.89 25.60
CA ILE A 25 39.02 36.20 26.28
C ILE A 25 38.11 36.14 27.52
N PHE A 26 36.97 35.45 27.42
CA PHE A 26 36.00 35.32 28.50
C PHE A 26 36.31 34.19 29.48
N GLY A 27 37.27 33.32 29.16
CA GLY A 27 37.64 32.18 30.00
C GLY A 27 36.52 31.15 30.18
N VAL A 28 35.58 31.08 29.23
CA VAL A 28 34.42 30.17 29.25
C VAL A 28 34.53 29.15 28.12
N SER A 29 33.92 27.97 28.29
CA SER A 29 33.85 26.98 27.19
C SER A 29 33.09 27.56 26.00
N ILE A 30 33.50 27.19 24.79
CA ILE A 30 32.81 27.52 23.54
C ILE A 30 31.33 27.12 23.61
N ASP A 31 31.04 25.99 24.25
CA ASP A 31 29.67 25.48 24.43
C ASP A 31 28.77 26.44 25.21
N SER A 32 29.35 27.35 26.01
CA SER A 32 28.60 28.35 26.77
C SER A 32 28.01 29.46 25.90
N PHE A 33 28.51 29.66 24.67
CA PHE A 33 27.99 30.65 23.73
C PHE A 33 26.84 30.10 22.88
N PHE A 34 26.70 28.78 22.82
CA PHE A 34 25.60 28.14 22.15
C PHE A 34 24.52 27.86 23.18
N PRO A 35 23.24 28.14 22.88
CA PRO A 35 22.18 27.59 23.70
C PRO A 35 22.42 26.09 23.78
N SER A 36 22.40 25.53 24.99
CA SER A 36 22.39 24.08 25.12
C SER A 36 21.27 23.60 24.21
N ILE A 37 21.59 22.73 23.26
CA ILE A 37 20.60 22.01 22.46
C ILE A 37 19.94 20.96 23.38
N ILE A 38 19.55 21.38 24.58
CA ILE A 38 18.26 21.01 25.09
C ILE A 38 17.35 21.81 24.18
N GLU A 39 17.08 21.27 23.00
CA GLU A 39 15.75 21.49 22.44
C GLU A 39 14.83 21.39 23.65
N GLU A 40 14.05 22.43 23.93
CA GLU A 40 12.76 22.22 24.58
C GLU A 40 11.95 21.31 23.66
N ILE A 41 12.40 20.06 23.53
CA ILE A 41 11.52 18.95 23.48
C ILE A 41 10.74 19.02 24.80
N ALA A 42 9.69 19.84 24.79
CA ALA A 42 8.45 19.49 25.43
C ALA A 42 7.94 18.18 24.79
N THR A 43 8.69 17.09 24.93
CA THR A 43 8.37 15.74 24.47
C THR A 43 8.42 14.77 25.64
N THR A 44 8.18 15.23 26.86
CA THR A 44 7.43 14.36 27.77
C THR A 44 6.07 14.20 27.10
N SER A 45 5.97 13.17 26.24
CA SER A 45 4.71 12.76 25.68
C SER A 45 3.69 12.72 26.83
N PRO A 46 2.44 13.12 26.63
CA PRO A 46 1.43 13.12 27.70
C PRO A 46 1.39 11.77 28.45
N ILE A 47 1.78 10.68 27.77
CA ILE A 47 1.97 9.35 28.32
C ILE A 47 3.08 9.29 29.39
N GLN A 48 4.26 9.89 29.14
CA GLN A 48 5.37 9.89 30.09
C GLN A 48 5.00 10.61 31.40
N SER A 49 4.36 11.79 31.29
CA SER A 49 3.91 12.56 32.46
C SER A 49 2.88 11.79 33.32
N ILE A 50 1.97 11.04 32.68
CA ILE A 50 1.00 10.19 33.38
C ILE A 50 1.70 8.97 33.98
N TYR A 51 2.67 8.39 33.28
CA TYR A 51 3.41 7.21 33.74
C TYR A 51 4.25 7.50 34.99
N ASP A 52 4.89 8.67 35.05
CA ASP A 52 5.71 9.08 36.19
C ASP A 52 4.87 9.38 37.45
N GLN A 53 3.57 9.68 37.30
CA GLN A 53 2.62 9.87 38.40
C GLN A 53 2.03 8.56 38.96
N LEU A 54 2.21 7.43 38.25
CA LEU A 54 1.70 6.13 38.69
C LEU A 54 2.60 5.52 39.78
N THR A 55 2.00 4.70 40.65
CA THR A 55 2.77 3.90 41.61
C THR A 55 3.52 2.76 40.89
N PRO A 56 4.65 2.25 41.45
CA PRO A 56 5.43 1.17 40.84
C PRO A 56 4.62 -0.05 40.35
N PRO A 57 3.66 -0.62 41.12
CA PRO A 57 2.87 -1.76 40.64
C PRO A 57 1.90 -1.40 39.50
N ARG A 58 1.52 -0.12 39.36
CA ARG A 58 0.66 0.34 38.26
C ARG A 58 1.47 0.66 37.00
N GLN A 59 2.72 1.09 37.16
CA GLN A 59 3.67 1.27 36.07
C GLN A 59 3.93 -0.05 35.33
N GLU A 60 4.16 -1.15 36.05
CA GLU A 60 4.34 -2.48 35.44
C GLU A 60 3.10 -2.93 34.64
N LYS A 61 1.90 -2.66 35.16
CA LYS A 61 0.64 -2.97 34.46
C LYS A 61 0.48 -2.14 33.19
N ALA A 62 0.76 -0.84 33.25
CA ALA A 62 0.71 0.04 32.10
C ALA A 62 1.69 -0.40 31.02
N LEU A 63 2.92 -0.74 31.40
CA LEU A 63 3.95 -1.24 30.48
C LEU A 63 3.52 -2.55 29.81
N THR A 64 2.95 -3.47 30.58
CA THR A 64 2.43 -4.75 30.06
C THR A 64 1.32 -4.51 29.03
N TYR A 65 0.39 -3.61 29.32
CA TYR A 65 -0.69 -3.24 28.41
C TYR A 65 -0.17 -2.61 27.11
N LEU A 66 0.76 -1.66 27.21
CA LEU A 66 1.36 -1.01 26.05
C LEU A 66 2.11 -2.00 25.15
N LYS A 67 2.86 -2.94 25.75
CA LYS A 67 3.53 -4.02 25.02
C LYS A 67 2.54 -4.93 24.31
N LYS A 68 1.43 -5.28 24.96
CA LYS A 68 0.36 -6.09 24.37
C LYS A 68 -0.26 -5.39 23.16
N GLN A 69 -0.63 -4.13 23.30
CA GLN A 69 -1.20 -3.32 22.21
C GLN A 69 -0.26 -3.23 21.01
N LEU A 70 1.04 -3.04 21.24
CA LEU A 70 2.05 -3.00 20.18
C LEU A 70 2.17 -4.36 19.45
N LEU A 71 2.07 -5.47 20.18
CA LEU A 71 2.09 -6.81 19.59
C LEU A 71 0.81 -7.11 18.80
N GLU A 72 -0.36 -6.73 19.31
CA GLU A 72 -1.63 -6.83 18.60
C GLU A 72 -1.58 -6.04 17.28
N GLN A 73 -1.13 -4.79 17.30
CA GLN A 73 -0.97 -3.97 16.09
C GLN A 73 -0.04 -4.60 15.05
N LYS A 74 1.08 -5.21 15.49
CA LYS A 74 1.98 -5.92 14.57
C LYS A 74 1.33 -7.16 13.97
N ASN A 75 0.55 -7.88 14.76
CA ASN A 75 -0.16 -9.07 14.30
C ASN A 75 -1.37 -8.72 13.41
N GLU A 76 -2.04 -7.60 13.64
CA GLU A 76 -3.12 -7.10 12.76
C GLU A 76 -2.62 -6.86 11.34
N ASN A 77 -1.43 -6.27 11.18
CA ASN A 77 -0.81 -6.11 9.86
C ASN A 77 -0.47 -7.46 9.20
N ILE A 78 -0.05 -8.47 9.97
CA ILE A 78 0.20 -9.82 9.45
C ILE A 78 -1.11 -10.49 9.02
N VAL A 79 -2.20 -10.28 9.75
CA VAL A 79 -3.53 -10.82 9.40
C VAL A 79 -4.12 -10.12 8.16
N SER A 80 -3.85 -8.83 7.95
CA SER A 80 -4.24 -8.15 6.70
C SER A 80 -3.43 -8.59 5.47
N GLU A 81 -2.19 -9.05 5.65
CA GLU A 81 -1.38 -9.63 4.57
C GLU A 81 -1.68 -11.12 4.33
N ASN A 82 -2.18 -11.84 5.35
CA ASN A 82 -2.68 -13.22 5.27
C ASN A 82 -4.20 -13.31 5.10
N ILE A 83 -4.81 -12.37 4.39
CA ILE A 83 -6.13 -12.65 3.79
C ILE A 83 -5.85 -13.57 2.61
N ILE A 84 -5.73 -14.86 2.89
CA ILE A 84 -5.85 -15.90 1.85
C ILE A 84 -7.22 -15.62 1.22
N SER A 85 -7.25 -15.13 -0.02
CA SER A 85 -8.53 -14.89 -0.68
C SER A 85 -9.26 -16.23 -0.71
N LEU A 86 -10.58 -16.24 -0.51
CA LEU A 86 -11.36 -17.48 -0.68
C LEU A 86 -11.14 -18.05 -2.11
N ASP A 87 -10.72 -17.21 -3.05
CA ASP A 87 -10.33 -17.57 -4.42
C ASP A 87 -9.03 -18.40 -4.50
N ASP A 88 -8.12 -18.35 -3.51
CA ASP A 88 -6.87 -19.15 -3.53
C ASP A 88 -7.15 -20.66 -3.39
N TYR A 89 -8.34 -21.03 -2.89
CA TYR A 89 -8.78 -22.42 -2.81
C TYR A 89 -9.65 -22.85 -4.00
N ARG A 90 -10.04 -21.92 -4.90
CA ARG A 90 -10.82 -22.28 -6.07
C ARG A 90 -9.93 -23.00 -7.05
N GLU A 91 -10.31 -24.23 -7.40
CA GLU A 91 -9.62 -25.00 -8.43
C GLU A 91 -9.70 -24.20 -9.74
N SER A 92 -8.55 -23.85 -10.31
CA SER A 92 -8.47 -23.11 -11.57
C SER A 92 -7.93 -24.01 -12.67
N LYS A 93 -8.47 -23.84 -13.88
CA LYS A 93 -8.10 -24.61 -15.07
C LYS A 93 -7.75 -23.67 -16.20
N THR A 94 -6.58 -23.89 -16.81
CA THR A 94 -6.14 -23.17 -18.00
C THR A 94 -6.76 -23.82 -19.23
N LEU A 95 -7.50 -23.04 -20.02
CA LEU A 95 -8.17 -23.52 -21.24
C LEU A 95 -7.72 -22.68 -22.45
N PRO A 96 -7.53 -23.31 -23.62
CA PRO A 96 -7.23 -22.60 -24.86
C PRO A 96 -8.48 -21.93 -25.42
N VAL A 97 -8.34 -20.68 -25.86
CA VAL A 97 -9.38 -19.88 -26.49
C VAL A 97 -9.17 -19.95 -27.99
N ILE A 98 -10.11 -20.56 -28.71
CA ILE A 98 -9.88 -21.01 -30.10
C ILE A 98 -10.26 -19.92 -31.12
N GLY A 99 -11.14 -18.98 -30.75
CA GLY A 99 -11.64 -17.98 -31.71
C GLY A 99 -12.02 -16.64 -31.10
N VAL A 100 -12.27 -15.66 -31.97
CA VAL A 100 -12.78 -14.33 -31.60
C VAL A 100 -14.17 -14.14 -32.20
N VAL A 101 -15.10 -13.63 -31.41
CA VAL A 101 -16.46 -13.28 -31.86
C VAL A 101 -16.60 -11.76 -31.86
N THR A 102 -16.95 -11.19 -33.00
CA THR A 102 -17.17 -9.74 -33.13
C THR A 102 -18.63 -9.38 -33.14
N ALA A 103 -19.02 -8.49 -32.24
CA ALA A 103 -20.34 -7.89 -32.23
C ALA A 103 -20.39 -6.72 -33.24
N GLY A 104 -20.79 -6.99 -34.48
CA GLY A 104 -20.97 -5.96 -35.53
C GLY A 104 -20.17 -6.24 -36.80
N ASN A 105 -19.18 -5.39 -37.11
CA ASN A 105 -18.31 -5.56 -38.27
C ASN A 105 -17.36 -6.74 -38.05
N GLY A 106 -17.46 -7.76 -38.91
CA GLY A 106 -16.56 -8.92 -38.88
C GLY A 106 -15.10 -8.49 -39.02
N ILE A 107 -14.24 -8.93 -38.11
CA ILE A 107 -12.79 -8.86 -38.31
C ILE A 107 -12.34 -10.13 -39.02
N THR A 108 -11.41 -10.00 -39.97
CA THR A 108 -10.69 -11.14 -40.52
C THR A 108 -9.69 -11.60 -39.48
N GLN A 109 -9.85 -12.82 -38.98
CA GLN A 109 -8.89 -13.45 -38.07
C GLN A 109 -7.82 -14.14 -38.93
N ASP A 110 -6.65 -13.51 -39.06
CA ASP A 110 -5.53 -14.05 -39.87
C ASP A 110 -4.68 -15.10 -39.14
N ASP A 111 -4.77 -15.18 -37.80
CA ASP A 111 -4.01 -16.14 -37.00
C ASP A 111 -4.89 -16.86 -35.96
N ASN A 112 -4.61 -18.15 -35.76
CA ASN A 112 -5.09 -18.91 -34.60
C ASN A 112 -4.67 -18.15 -33.34
N LEU A 113 -5.67 -17.68 -32.58
CA LEU A 113 -5.41 -17.00 -31.33
C LEU A 113 -4.95 -18.07 -30.33
N ASN A 114 -3.65 -18.33 -30.22
CA ASN A 114 -3.11 -19.25 -29.20
C ASN A 114 -3.14 -18.57 -27.82
N MET A 115 -4.33 -18.16 -27.38
CA MET A 115 -4.55 -17.50 -26.10
C MET A 115 -5.04 -18.52 -25.10
N GLU A 116 -4.31 -18.67 -24.01
CA GLU A 116 -4.72 -19.49 -22.87
C GLU A 116 -5.28 -18.58 -21.79
N LYS A 117 -6.42 -18.98 -21.21
CA LYS A 117 -7.06 -18.25 -20.12
C LYS A 117 -7.34 -19.19 -18.96
N CYS A 118 -6.98 -18.76 -17.76
CA CYS A 118 -7.34 -19.45 -16.53
C CYS A 118 -8.77 -19.08 -16.15
N PHE A 119 -9.61 -20.09 -16.00
CA PHE A 119 -10.96 -19.98 -15.48
C PHE A 119 -11.05 -20.75 -14.17
N TYR A 120 -11.97 -20.36 -13.29
CA TYR A 120 -12.30 -21.18 -12.13
C TYR A 120 -13.13 -22.39 -12.58
N ALA A 121 -12.86 -23.56 -11.99
CA ALA A 121 -13.47 -24.83 -12.39
C ALA A 121 -14.99 -24.82 -12.25
N ASP A 122 -15.53 -24.06 -11.30
CA ASP A 122 -16.96 -23.88 -11.04
C ASP A 122 -17.65 -22.92 -12.03
N GLU A 123 -16.90 -22.13 -12.79
CA GLU A 123 -17.43 -21.22 -13.81
C GLU A 123 -17.44 -21.85 -15.22
N ILE A 124 -16.80 -23.01 -15.37
CA ILE A 124 -16.74 -23.74 -16.64
C ILE A 124 -17.97 -24.67 -16.72
N PRO A 125 -18.83 -24.54 -17.75
CA PRO A 125 -19.88 -25.51 -18.00
C PRO A 125 -19.31 -26.92 -18.23
N ASP A 126 -19.98 -27.96 -17.74
CA ASP A 126 -19.54 -29.36 -17.93
C ASP A 126 -19.46 -29.78 -19.43
N ASP A 127 -20.24 -29.11 -20.28
CA ASP A 127 -20.44 -29.47 -21.68
C ASP A 127 -20.28 -28.24 -22.60
N TYR A 128 -19.12 -28.14 -23.24
CA TYR A 128 -18.78 -27.12 -24.24
C TYR A 128 -17.79 -27.71 -25.26
N ASP A 129 -17.81 -27.18 -26.48
CA ASP A 129 -16.93 -27.62 -27.57
C ASP A 129 -15.79 -26.62 -27.84
N ALA A 130 -16.04 -25.32 -27.67
CA ALA A 130 -15.06 -24.28 -27.92
C ALA A 130 -15.24 -23.05 -27.02
N ILE A 131 -14.17 -22.28 -26.84
CA ILE A 131 -14.20 -20.99 -26.14
C ILE A 131 -13.86 -19.88 -27.13
N ALA A 132 -14.65 -18.81 -27.12
CA ALA A 132 -14.39 -17.63 -27.93
C ALA A 132 -14.30 -16.35 -27.10
N TYR A 133 -13.43 -15.44 -27.53
CA TYR A 133 -13.25 -14.12 -26.91
C TYR A 133 -14.10 -13.06 -27.62
N VAL A 134 -14.82 -12.22 -26.88
CA VAL A 134 -15.71 -11.20 -27.43
C VAL A 134 -14.99 -9.88 -27.65
N VAL A 135 -15.08 -9.38 -28.89
CA VAL A 135 -14.62 -8.05 -29.29
C VAL A 135 -15.78 -7.20 -29.78
N GLY A 136 -15.90 -5.99 -29.25
CA GLY A 136 -16.93 -5.02 -29.59
C GLY A 136 -18.05 -4.95 -28.55
N ASN A 137 -18.80 -3.85 -28.61
CA ASN A 137 -19.83 -3.47 -27.64
C ASN A 137 -21.26 -3.55 -28.19
N SER A 138 -21.45 -4.05 -29.42
CA SER A 138 -22.78 -4.06 -30.07
C SER A 138 -23.78 -5.04 -29.46
N MET A 139 -23.36 -5.94 -28.56
CA MET A 139 -24.22 -6.87 -27.83
C MET A 139 -24.45 -6.46 -26.36
N GLU A 140 -24.00 -5.26 -25.96
CA GLU A 140 -24.29 -4.71 -24.64
C GLU A 140 -25.80 -4.42 -24.49
N PRO A 141 -26.38 -4.60 -23.28
CA PRO A 141 -25.70 -4.94 -22.03
C PRO A 141 -25.53 -6.45 -21.79
N LYS A 142 -26.06 -7.31 -22.67
CA LYS A 142 -26.13 -8.76 -22.44
C LYS A 142 -24.79 -9.46 -22.56
N ILE A 143 -23.95 -9.03 -23.50
CA ILE A 143 -22.59 -9.55 -23.71
C ILE A 143 -21.67 -8.34 -23.86
N LYS A 144 -20.61 -8.30 -23.06
CA LYS A 144 -19.69 -7.17 -22.99
C LYS A 144 -18.40 -7.46 -23.74
N ASN A 145 -17.76 -6.39 -24.19
CA ASN A 145 -16.42 -6.47 -24.74
C ASN A 145 -15.45 -7.01 -23.67
N GLY A 146 -14.72 -8.08 -24.00
CA GLY A 146 -13.79 -8.74 -23.06
C GLY A 146 -14.34 -10.01 -22.41
N ASP A 147 -15.60 -10.37 -22.68
CA ASP A 147 -16.20 -11.61 -22.17
C ASP A 147 -15.69 -12.84 -22.92
N TYR A 148 -15.76 -14.01 -22.25
CA TYR A 148 -15.47 -15.32 -22.82
C TYR A 148 -16.76 -16.11 -22.95
N LEU A 149 -16.99 -16.67 -24.14
CA LEU A 149 -18.17 -17.46 -24.46
C LEU A 149 -17.81 -18.94 -24.55
N PHE A 150 -18.57 -19.77 -23.86
CA PHE A 150 -18.56 -21.22 -24.03
C PHE A 150 -19.56 -21.60 -25.11
N ILE A 151 -19.09 -22.21 -26.19
CA ILE A 151 -19.88 -22.58 -27.36
C ILE A 151 -20.08 -24.08 -27.33
N LYS A 152 -21.33 -24.51 -27.42
CA LYS A 152 -21.73 -25.90 -27.63
C LYS A 152 -22.36 -26.03 -29.02
N ASN A 153 -21.84 -26.94 -29.83
CA ASN A 153 -22.30 -27.24 -31.16
C ASN A 153 -23.39 -28.31 -31.09
N THR A 154 -24.64 -27.93 -31.34
CA THR A 154 -25.75 -28.87 -31.44
C THR A 154 -26.12 -29.12 -32.90
N PRO A 155 -26.30 -30.38 -33.34
CA PRO A 155 -26.63 -30.69 -34.73
C PRO A 155 -28.04 -30.24 -35.15
N ARG A 156 -28.89 -29.85 -34.19
CA ARG A 156 -30.23 -29.32 -34.41
C ARG A 156 -30.50 -28.19 -33.43
N VAL A 157 -30.89 -27.03 -33.95
CA VAL A 157 -31.36 -25.90 -33.15
C VAL A 157 -32.87 -26.08 -32.96
N ASP A 158 -33.34 -26.11 -31.73
CA ASP A 158 -34.77 -26.10 -31.45
C ASP A 158 -35.36 -24.73 -31.84
N TYR A 159 -36.51 -24.76 -32.52
CA TYR A 159 -37.20 -23.52 -32.87
C TYR A 159 -37.71 -22.85 -31.59
N ASN A 160 -37.34 -21.59 -31.38
CA ASN A 160 -37.96 -20.75 -30.35
C ASN A 160 -39.46 -20.68 -30.64
N THR A 161 -40.25 -21.41 -29.86
CA THR A 161 -41.73 -21.29 -29.83
C THR A 161 -42.11 -20.20 -28.85
#